data_AF-A0A183PJM5-F1
#
_entry.id   AF-A0A183PJM5-F1
#
_cell.length_a   1.000
_cell.length_b   1.000
_cell.length_c   1.000
_cell.angle_alpha   90.00
_cell.angle_beta   90.00
_cell.angle_gamma   90.00
#
_symmetry.space_group_name_H-M   'P 1'
#
loop_
_entity.id
_entity.type
_entity.pdbx_description
1 polymer ?
#
loop_
_entity_poly.entity_id
_entity_poly.type
_entity_poly.pdbx_seq_one_letter_code
_entity_poly.pdbx_strand_id
1 'polypeptide(L)'
;AQGPTPKQRLLSWLNNKLADRPVKNFTTDWNDGIAIGALVDACAPGLCPDWREWEPKQNLRNAREAMGAAEQWLDVPQLIRPEEMTNPRVDEKAMMTYLSQFPSAKLKDGAPLRPKSNPGLVRAYGPVASSGIQDARFVLFRTRQLDAPASELMFTLGLEPSTIRFKRHRVIHLATEPC
;
A
#
# COMPACT_ATOMS: atom_id res chain seq x y z
N ALA A 1 -15.83 18.68 24.27
CA ALA A 1 -15.53 17.26 24.01
C ALA A 1 -14.02 17.11 23.91
N GLN A 2 -13.40 16.20 24.68
CA GLN A 2 -11.98 15.88 24.47
C GLN A 2 -11.86 15.15 23.12
N GLY A 3 -10.95 15.61 22.26
CA GLY A 3 -10.72 14.99 20.95
C GLY A 3 -10.22 13.54 21.08
N PRO A 4 -10.19 12.78 19.98
CA PRO A 4 -9.76 11.38 20.01
C PRO A 4 -8.32 11.28 20.53
N THR A 5 -8.10 10.30 21.41
CA THR A 5 -6.79 10.00 22.00
C THR A 5 -5.78 9.60 20.93
N PRO A 6 -4.46 9.76 21.17
CA PRO A 6 -3.43 9.31 20.21
C PRO A 6 -3.61 7.85 19.79
N LYS A 7 -3.97 6.97 20.74
CA LYS A 7 -4.28 5.56 20.51
C LYS A 7 -5.42 5.37 19.50
N GLN A 8 -6.52 6.09 19.67
CA GLN A 8 -7.68 6.02 18.77
C GLN A 8 -7.34 6.56 17.37
N ARG A 9 -6.55 7.62 17.28
CA ARG A 9 -6.10 8.17 15.99
C ARG A 9 -5.24 7.16 15.23
N LEU A 10 -4.30 6.51 15.92
CA LEU A 10 -3.45 5.49 15.30
C LEU A 10 -4.27 4.28 14.86
N LEU A 11 -5.19 3.77 15.69
CA LEU A 11 -6.12 2.70 15.32
C LEU A 11 -6.97 3.07 14.10
N SER A 12 -7.47 4.30 14.04
CA SER A 12 -8.25 4.79 12.91
C SER A 12 -7.42 4.85 11.62
N TRP A 13 -6.18 5.33 11.70
CA TRP A 13 -5.26 5.35 10.57
C TRP A 13 -4.93 3.93 10.08
N LEU A 14 -4.62 3.02 11.01
CA LEU A 14 -4.33 1.62 10.70
C LEU A 14 -5.50 0.94 9.99
N ASN A 15 -6.72 1.10 10.50
CA ASN A 15 -7.90 0.50 9.88
C ASN A 15 -8.27 1.12 8.52
N ASN A 16 -7.92 2.39 8.30
CA ASN A 16 -8.08 3.02 6.98
C ASN A 16 -7.07 2.45 5.98
N LYS A 17 -5.84 2.15 6.42
CA LYS A 17 -4.82 1.49 5.60
C LYS A 17 -5.09 0.00 5.37
N LEU A 18 -5.59 -0.70 6.38
CA LEU A 18 -5.81 -2.14 6.41
C LEU A 18 -7.29 -2.49 6.22
N ALA A 19 -7.91 -1.98 5.15
CA ALA A 19 -9.34 -2.20 4.89
C ALA A 19 -9.72 -3.71 4.84
N ASP A 20 -8.83 -4.54 4.31
CA ASP A 20 -9.04 -6.00 4.20
C ASP A 20 -8.80 -6.76 5.51
N ARG A 21 -8.09 -6.13 6.46
CA ARG A 21 -7.67 -6.77 7.72
C ARG A 21 -7.69 -5.76 8.86
N PRO A 22 -8.89 -5.38 9.35
CA PRO A 22 -9.00 -4.42 10.43
C PRO A 22 -8.44 -4.98 11.75
N VAL A 23 -7.79 -4.10 12.51
CA VAL A 23 -7.19 -4.37 13.81
C VAL A 23 -7.91 -3.59 14.91
N LYS A 24 -8.04 -4.19 16.09
CA LYS A 24 -8.77 -3.68 17.26
C LYS A 24 -7.85 -3.37 18.43
N ASN A 25 -6.66 -3.97 18.48
CA ASN A 25 -5.67 -3.78 19.54
C ASN A 25 -4.25 -3.60 18.98
N PHE A 26 -3.30 -3.30 19.87
CA PHE A 26 -1.86 -3.21 19.58
C PHE A 26 -1.08 -4.38 20.18
N THR A 27 -1.75 -5.51 20.43
CA THR A 27 -1.14 -6.70 21.03
C THR A 27 -1.44 -7.93 20.18
N THR A 28 -2.51 -8.66 20.47
CA THR A 28 -2.77 -9.98 19.91
C THR A 28 -3.06 -10.00 18.40
N ASP A 29 -3.63 -8.92 17.85
CA ASP A 29 -3.96 -8.85 16.41
C ASP A 29 -2.72 -8.86 15.50
N TRP A 30 -1.55 -8.60 16.08
CA TRP A 30 -0.26 -8.53 15.41
C TRP A 30 0.58 -9.80 15.58
N ASN A 31 0.18 -10.70 16.49
CA ASN A 31 1.04 -11.79 16.91
C ASN A 31 1.26 -12.87 15.85
N ASP A 32 0.42 -12.95 14.82
CA ASP A 32 0.60 -13.90 13.72
C ASP A 32 1.54 -13.40 12.62
N GLY A 33 2.01 -12.16 12.73
CA GLY A 33 2.91 -11.51 11.78
C GLY A 33 2.26 -11.16 10.43
N ILE A 34 1.00 -11.50 10.21
CA ILE A 34 0.30 -11.22 8.94
C ILE A 34 -0.17 -9.76 8.89
N ALA A 35 -0.65 -9.22 10.02
CA ALA A 35 -1.09 -7.83 10.09
C ALA A 35 0.04 -6.83 9.75
N ILE A 36 1.27 -7.10 10.21
CA ILE A 36 2.43 -6.27 9.86
C ILE A 36 2.83 -6.42 8.39
N GLY A 37 2.74 -7.63 7.82
CA GLY A 37 2.95 -7.85 6.38
C GLY A 37 1.92 -7.07 5.53
N ALA A 38 0.65 -7.12 5.91
CA ALA A 38 -0.40 -6.34 5.28
C ALA A 38 -0.15 -4.83 5.38
N LEU A 39 0.36 -4.35 6.52
CA LEU A 39 0.67 -2.93 6.71
C LEU A 39 1.83 -2.47 5.84
N VAL A 40 2.90 -3.26 5.78
CA VAL A 40 4.07 -2.98 4.94
C VAL A 40 3.68 -2.94 3.46
N ASP A 41 2.88 -3.91 3.00
CA ASP A 41 2.38 -3.94 1.63
C ASP A 41 1.40 -2.79 1.33
N ALA A 42 0.55 -2.40 2.30
CA ALA A 42 -0.32 -1.24 2.14
C ALA A 42 0.45 0.10 2.09
N CYS A 43 1.63 0.17 2.72
CA CYS A 43 2.54 1.31 2.64
C CYS A 43 3.30 1.35 1.31
N ALA A 44 3.76 0.20 0.82
CA ALA A 44 4.36 0.08 -0.51
C ALA A 44 3.97 -1.26 -1.17
N PRO A 45 2.95 -1.24 -2.04
CA PRO A 45 2.44 -2.45 -2.69
C PRO A 45 3.53 -3.19 -3.46
N GLY A 46 3.71 -4.47 -3.14
CA GLY A 46 4.73 -5.33 -3.73
C GLY A 46 5.95 -5.58 -2.84
N LEU A 47 6.04 -5.00 -1.63
CA LEU A 47 7.04 -5.41 -0.64
C LEU A 47 6.69 -6.74 0.02
N CYS A 48 5.41 -6.96 0.36
CA CYS A 48 4.94 -8.21 0.95
C CYS A 48 3.69 -8.74 0.22
N PRO A 49 3.73 -8.94 -1.11
CA PRO A 49 2.52 -9.20 -1.91
C PRO A 49 1.79 -10.51 -1.55
N ASP A 50 2.48 -11.43 -0.89
CA ASP A 50 1.98 -12.76 -0.52
C ASP A 50 1.42 -12.81 0.91
N TRP A 51 1.29 -11.66 1.60
CA TRP A 51 0.87 -11.61 3.00
C TRP A 51 -0.46 -12.32 3.27
N ARG A 52 -1.38 -12.33 2.28
CA ARG A 52 -2.69 -13.01 2.37
C ARG A 52 -2.59 -14.53 2.41
N GLU A 53 -1.52 -15.09 1.87
CA GLU A 53 -1.27 -16.53 1.75
C GLU A 53 -0.38 -17.03 2.90
N TRP A 54 0.10 -16.14 3.76
CA TRP A 54 0.96 -16.51 4.88
C TRP A 54 0.21 -17.34 5.93
N GLU A 55 0.91 -18.33 6.47
CA GLU A 55 0.38 -19.19 7.52
C GLU A 55 0.49 -18.50 8.90
N PRO A 56 -0.60 -18.39 9.67
CA PRO A 56 -0.57 -17.77 11.00
C PRO A 56 0.37 -18.47 11.99
N LYS A 57 0.63 -19.78 11.79
CA LYS A 57 1.56 -20.57 12.62
C LYS A 57 3.02 -20.20 12.39
N GLN A 58 3.35 -19.58 11.26
CA GLN A 58 4.71 -19.13 10.92
C GLN A 58 4.95 -17.69 11.38
N ASN A 59 4.38 -17.32 12.54
CA ASN A 59 4.32 -15.95 13.02
C ASN A 59 5.67 -15.22 13.06
N LEU A 60 6.70 -15.86 13.60
CA LEU A 60 8.03 -15.27 13.72
C LEU A 60 8.68 -15.05 12.35
N ARG A 61 8.46 -15.97 11.41
CA ARG A 61 8.93 -15.80 10.02
C ARG A 61 8.22 -14.61 9.38
N ASN A 62 6.90 -14.57 9.46
CA ASN A 62 6.06 -13.50 8.90
C ASN A 62 6.48 -12.12 9.44
N ALA A 63 6.65 -12.01 10.76
CA ALA A 63 7.09 -10.79 11.42
C ALA A 63 8.50 -10.37 10.99
N ARG A 64 9.46 -11.31 10.96
CA ARG A 64 10.84 -11.03 10.51
C ARG A 64 10.89 -10.54 9.06
N GLU A 65 10.13 -11.18 8.17
CA GLU A 65 10.06 -10.82 6.76
C GLU A 65 9.50 -9.40 6.58
N ALA A 66 8.36 -9.11 7.19
CA ALA A 66 7.72 -7.80 7.09
C ALA A 66 8.53 -6.68 7.75
N MET A 67 9.02 -6.89 8.99
CA MET A 67 9.77 -5.88 9.72
C MET A 67 11.13 -5.58 9.06
N GLY A 68 11.80 -6.61 8.54
CA GLY A 68 13.02 -6.44 7.75
C GLY A 68 12.79 -5.62 6.48
N ALA A 69 11.70 -5.90 5.76
CA ALA A 69 11.33 -5.11 4.57
C ALA A 69 10.99 -3.65 4.94
N ALA A 70 10.31 -3.41 6.07
CA ALA A 70 9.99 -2.07 6.55
C ALA A 70 11.26 -1.26 6.88
N GLU A 71 12.22 -1.85 7.57
CA GLU A 71 13.48 -1.20 7.88
C GLU A 71 14.32 -0.93 6.64
N GLN A 72 14.44 -1.93 5.77
CA GLN A 72 15.26 -1.82 4.58
C GLN A 72 14.69 -0.79 3.60
N TRP A 73 13.38 -0.81 3.35
CA TRP A 73 12.77 -0.09 2.22
C TRP A 73 11.81 1.03 2.60
N LEU A 74 11.26 1.05 3.81
CA LEU A 74 10.32 2.07 4.27
C LEU A 74 10.91 3.05 5.29
N ASP A 75 12.20 2.88 5.62
CA ASP A 75 12.91 3.69 6.61
C ASP A 75 12.26 3.65 8.01
N VAL A 76 11.68 2.49 8.35
CA VAL A 76 11.03 2.25 9.64
C VAL A 76 11.97 1.42 10.52
N PRO A 77 12.70 2.00 11.49
CA PRO A 77 13.63 1.25 12.31
C PRO A 77 12.90 0.27 13.24
N GLN A 78 13.51 -0.90 13.45
CA GLN A 78 12.97 -1.96 14.31
C GLN A 78 13.16 -1.62 15.81
N LEU A 79 12.20 -0.89 16.39
CA LEU A 79 12.22 -0.51 17.81
C LEU A 79 11.85 -1.66 18.75
N ILE A 80 11.21 -2.70 18.22
CA ILE A 80 10.90 -3.95 18.90
C ILE A 80 11.42 -5.09 18.03
N ARG A 81 11.72 -6.23 18.64
CA ARG A 81 12.12 -7.42 17.89
C ARG A 81 10.90 -8.18 17.34
N PRO A 82 11.04 -8.91 16.24
CA PRO A 82 9.97 -9.79 15.74
C PRO A 82 9.47 -10.80 16.77
N GLU A 83 10.35 -11.34 17.61
CA GLU A 83 9.99 -12.24 18.71
C GLU A 83 9.10 -11.55 19.75
N GLU A 84 9.31 -10.27 19.99
CA GLU A 84 8.51 -9.48 20.92
C GLU A 84 7.14 -9.17 20.31
N MET A 85 7.06 -8.78 19.05
CA MET A 85 5.78 -8.54 18.34
C MET A 85 4.90 -9.80 18.32
N THR A 86 5.49 -10.98 18.14
CA THR A 86 4.76 -12.25 18.10
C THR A 86 4.37 -12.79 19.48
N ASN A 87 4.81 -12.14 20.56
CA ASN A 87 4.50 -12.55 21.92
C ASN A 87 3.07 -12.09 22.32
N PRO A 88 2.19 -12.99 22.79
CA PRO A 88 0.87 -12.63 23.32
C PRO A 88 0.87 -11.66 24.49
N ARG A 89 2.00 -11.52 25.18
CA ARG A 89 2.20 -10.60 26.32
C ARG A 89 3.05 -9.38 25.95
N VAL A 90 3.12 -9.04 24.66
CA VAL A 90 3.83 -7.83 24.20
C VAL A 90 3.28 -6.57 24.89
N ASP A 91 4.19 -5.65 25.24
CA ASP A 91 3.80 -4.37 25.82
C ASP A 91 3.10 -3.49 24.77
N GLU A 92 1.91 -3.02 25.13
CA GLU A 92 1.07 -2.24 24.22
C GLU A 92 1.73 -0.91 23.82
N LYS A 93 2.46 -0.27 24.74
CA LYS A 93 3.11 1.02 24.46
C LYS A 93 4.28 0.84 23.51
N ALA A 94 5.08 -0.21 23.68
CA ALA A 94 6.16 -0.55 22.76
C ALA A 94 5.63 -0.78 21.33
N MET A 95 4.52 -1.53 21.20
CA MET A 95 3.85 -1.73 19.91
C MET A 95 3.30 -0.44 19.30
N MET A 96 2.64 0.40 20.10
CA MET A 96 2.18 1.71 19.65
C MET A 96 3.33 2.60 19.18
N THR A 97 4.45 2.64 19.91
CA THR A 97 5.64 3.40 19.53
C THR A 97 6.18 2.91 18.19
N TYR A 98 6.35 1.60 18.01
CA TYR A 98 6.81 1.03 16.74
C TYR A 98 5.86 1.35 15.58
N LEU A 99 4.56 1.12 15.74
CA LEU A 99 3.56 1.31 14.68
C LEU A 99 3.33 2.79 14.33
N SER A 100 3.58 3.70 15.27
CA SER A 100 3.43 5.15 15.06
C SER A 100 4.42 5.75 14.05
N GLN A 101 5.42 4.98 13.61
CA GLN A 101 6.39 5.37 12.59
C GLN A 101 5.83 5.25 11.16
N PHE A 102 4.92 4.29 10.92
CA PHE A 102 4.39 3.98 9.58
C PHE A 102 3.66 5.13 8.87
N PRO A 103 2.89 6.01 9.55
CA PRO A 103 2.28 7.19 8.91
C PRO A 103 3.29 8.13 8.23
N SER A 104 4.55 8.11 8.67
CA SER A 104 5.64 8.95 8.13
C SER A 104 6.68 8.15 7.35
N ALA A 105 6.44 6.86 7.11
CA ALA A 105 7.33 5.98 6.38
C ALA A 105 7.58 6.48 4.95
N LYS A 106 8.81 6.32 4.47
CA LYS A 106 9.23 6.77 3.14
C LYS A 106 9.82 5.60 2.37
N LEU A 107 9.27 5.35 1.19
CA LEU A 107 9.81 4.36 0.29
C LEU A 107 11.18 4.82 -0.23
N LYS A 108 12.20 3.98 -0.06
CA LYS A 108 13.53 4.20 -0.64
C LYS A 108 13.55 3.86 -2.12
N ASP A 109 14.38 4.59 -2.87
CA ASP A 109 14.58 4.32 -4.29
C ASP A 109 15.20 2.93 -4.52
N GLY A 110 14.79 2.27 -5.60
CA GLY A 110 15.30 0.94 -5.95
C GLY A 110 14.70 -0.22 -5.17
N ALA A 111 13.65 0.00 -4.37
CA ALA A 111 12.94 -1.08 -3.69
C ALA A 111 12.45 -2.16 -4.67
N PRO A 112 12.68 -3.46 -4.38
CA PRO A 112 12.30 -4.57 -5.25
C PRO A 112 10.81 -4.87 -5.12
N LEU A 113 9.99 -3.92 -5.56
CA LEU A 113 8.53 -4.07 -5.54
C LEU A 113 8.12 -5.10 -6.58
N ARG A 114 7.31 -6.07 -6.15
CA ARG A 114 6.65 -7.05 -7.02
C ARG A 114 5.13 -6.91 -6.84
N PRO A 115 4.49 -5.87 -7.42
CA PRO A 115 3.07 -5.65 -7.23
C PRO A 115 2.28 -6.81 -7.83
N LYS A 116 1.43 -7.45 -7.02
CA LYS A 116 0.38 -8.32 -7.57
C LYS A 116 -0.66 -7.45 -8.26
N SER A 117 -1.10 -7.86 -9.45
CA SER A 117 -2.19 -7.18 -10.17
C SER A 117 -3.45 -7.21 -9.30
N ASN A 118 -3.84 -6.05 -8.78
CA ASN A 118 -5.08 -5.89 -8.02
C ASN A 118 -5.94 -4.81 -8.70
N PRO A 119 -7.03 -5.19 -9.39
CA PRO A 119 -7.93 -4.26 -10.07
C PRO A 119 -8.51 -3.17 -9.14
N GLY A 120 -8.64 -3.46 -7.84
CA GLY A 120 -9.17 -2.51 -6.85
C GLY A 120 -8.21 -1.37 -6.45
N LEU A 121 -6.92 -1.46 -6.77
CA LEU A 121 -5.94 -0.38 -6.58
C LEU A 121 -5.79 0.54 -7.79
N VAL A 122 -6.48 0.23 -8.90
CA VAL A 122 -6.47 1.07 -10.10
C VAL A 122 -7.35 2.29 -9.84
N ARG A 123 -6.72 3.39 -9.45
CA ARG A 123 -7.42 4.66 -9.27
C ARG A 123 -7.18 5.57 -10.47
N ALA A 124 -8.17 5.65 -11.35
CA ALA A 124 -8.16 6.63 -12.44
C ALA A 124 -8.60 8.00 -11.88
N TYR A 125 -7.78 9.02 -12.13
CA TYR A 125 -8.14 10.41 -11.84
C TYR A 125 -8.32 11.17 -13.16
N GLY A 126 -9.46 11.84 -13.31
CA GLY A 126 -9.75 12.75 -14.42
C GLY A 126 -10.66 13.89 -13.95
N PRO A 127 -10.59 15.09 -14.55
CA PRO A 127 -11.51 16.16 -14.23
C PRO A 127 -12.94 15.76 -14.58
N VAL A 128 -13.81 15.62 -13.58
CA VAL A 128 -15.25 15.43 -13.77
C VAL A 128 -15.90 16.80 -13.96
N ALA A 129 -15.87 17.32 -15.18
CA ALA A 129 -16.72 18.44 -15.54
C ALA A 129 -18.17 17.93 -15.64
N SER A 130 -19.10 18.60 -14.96
CA SER A 130 -20.55 18.30 -14.94
C SER A 130 -21.29 18.58 -16.26
N SER A 131 -20.52 18.75 -17.35
CA SER A 131 -21.00 18.85 -18.72
C SER A 131 -20.24 17.78 -19.50
N GLY A 132 -20.95 16.97 -20.28
CA GLY A 132 -20.50 15.71 -20.88
C GLY A 132 -19.01 15.66 -21.26
N ILE A 133 -18.41 14.50 -20.99
CA ILE A 133 -17.01 14.17 -21.26
C ILE A 133 -16.67 14.48 -22.72
N GLN A 134 -16.03 15.62 -22.97
CA GLN A 134 -15.53 15.98 -24.31
C GLN A 134 -14.02 15.78 -24.44
N ASP A 135 -13.29 15.65 -23.34
CA ASP A 135 -11.85 15.41 -23.34
C ASP A 135 -11.43 14.69 -22.04
N ALA A 136 -11.62 13.37 -22.00
CA ALA A 136 -11.07 12.55 -20.92
C ALA A 136 -9.56 12.40 -21.14
N ARG A 137 -8.77 13.31 -20.56
CA ARG A 137 -7.33 13.08 -20.40
C ARG A 137 -7.13 12.01 -19.33
N PHE A 138 -7.05 10.75 -19.76
CA PHE A 138 -6.60 9.67 -18.91
C PHE A 138 -5.09 9.79 -18.66
N VAL A 139 -4.72 10.20 -17.45
CA VAL A 139 -3.34 10.07 -16.97
C VAL A 139 -3.22 8.71 -16.30
N LEU A 140 -2.89 7.68 -17.09
CA LEU A 140 -2.45 6.39 -16.54
C LEU A 140 -1.05 6.58 -15.95
N PHE A 141 -0.95 6.69 -14.63
CA PHE A 141 0.34 6.56 -13.98
C PHE A 141 0.81 5.12 -14.10
N ARG A 142 1.96 4.98 -14.77
CA ARG A 142 2.70 3.74 -15.06
C ARG A 142 2.81 2.85 -13.81
N THR A 143 1.92 1.86 -13.67
CA THR A 143 2.39 0.54 -13.23
C THR A 143 2.99 -0.10 -14.48
N ARG A 144 4.26 -0.48 -14.42
CA ARG A 144 4.84 -1.25 -15.53
C ARG A 144 4.02 -2.53 -15.64
N GLN A 145 3.49 -2.73 -16.84
CA GLN A 145 2.76 -3.91 -17.31
C GLN A 145 1.25 -3.91 -17.05
N LEU A 146 0.53 -3.01 -17.73
CA LEU A 146 -0.76 -3.37 -18.32
C LEU A 146 -0.49 -3.89 -19.73
N ASP A 147 -0.28 -5.20 -19.86
CA ASP A 147 -0.41 -5.91 -21.15
C ASP A 147 -1.91 -6.18 -21.45
N ALA A 148 -2.80 -5.27 -21.05
CA ALA A 148 -4.21 -5.34 -21.42
C ALA A 148 -4.38 -4.56 -22.73
N PRO A 149 -4.88 -5.20 -23.81
CA PRO A 149 -5.19 -4.47 -25.04
C PRO A 149 -6.20 -3.37 -24.71
N ALA A 150 -6.02 -2.17 -25.28
CA ALA A 150 -6.87 -1.01 -25.00
C ALA A 150 -8.37 -1.32 -25.14
N SER A 151 -8.76 -2.26 -25.99
CA SER A 151 -10.13 -2.76 -26.14
C SER A 151 -10.73 -3.36 -24.86
N GLU A 152 -9.94 -4.02 -24.03
CA GLU A 152 -10.38 -4.65 -22.78
C GLU A 152 -10.63 -3.61 -21.67
N LEU A 153 -9.83 -2.54 -21.66
CA LEU A 153 -10.04 -1.36 -20.81
C LEU A 153 -11.27 -0.56 -21.23
N MET A 154 -11.55 -0.49 -22.53
CA MET A 154 -12.77 0.18 -23.03
C MET A 154 -14.04 -0.58 -22.64
N PHE A 155 -14.00 -1.91 -22.66
CA PHE A 155 -15.14 -2.75 -22.29
C PHE A 155 -15.44 -2.72 -20.79
N THR A 156 -14.39 -2.75 -19.95
CA THR A 156 -14.54 -2.67 -18.48
C THR A 156 -15.01 -1.32 -17.97
N LEU A 157 -14.75 -0.24 -18.72
CA LEU A 157 -15.18 1.12 -18.37
C LEU A 157 -16.50 1.54 -19.06
N GLY A 158 -17.11 0.67 -19.89
CA GLY A 158 -18.36 0.96 -20.59
C GLY A 158 -18.25 2.12 -21.59
N LEU A 159 -17.08 2.31 -22.21
CA LEU A 159 -16.81 3.43 -23.12
C LEU A 159 -16.97 2.99 -24.58
N GLU A 160 -17.78 3.72 -25.35
CA GLU A 160 -18.00 3.47 -26.78
C GLU A 160 -16.73 3.72 -27.62
N PRO A 161 -16.41 2.87 -28.63
CA PRO A 161 -15.18 2.95 -29.45
C PRO A 161 -14.95 4.28 -30.17
N SER A 162 -16.02 5.05 -30.43
CA SER A 162 -16.02 6.23 -31.29
C SER A 162 -15.55 7.53 -30.61
N THR A 163 -15.35 7.54 -29.29
CA THR A 163 -15.15 8.78 -28.52
C THR A 163 -13.68 9.08 -28.16
N ILE A 164 -12.73 8.18 -28.45
CA ILE A 164 -11.34 8.33 -27.97
C ILE A 164 -10.36 8.52 -29.13
N ARG A 165 -9.92 9.77 -29.33
CA ARG A 165 -8.83 10.10 -30.25
C ARG A 165 -7.50 10.02 -29.51
N PHE A 166 -6.78 8.91 -29.64
CA PHE A 166 -5.41 8.77 -29.12
C PHE A 166 -4.47 9.73 -29.85
N LYS A 167 -4.30 10.96 -29.35
CA LYS A 167 -3.19 11.80 -29.80
C LYS A 167 -1.92 11.26 -29.17
N ARG A 168 -1.04 10.63 -29.97
CA ARG A 168 0.35 10.32 -29.61
C ARG A 168 1.01 11.56 -29.00
N HIS A 169 1.03 11.67 -27.67
CA HIS A 169 1.80 12.68 -26.97
C HIS A 169 3.03 12.03 -26.36
N ARG A 170 4.15 12.73 -26.56
CA ARG A 170 5.51 12.39 -26.14
C ARG A 170 5.51 11.85 -24.71
N VAL A 171 6.16 10.70 -24.55
CA VAL A 171 6.72 10.26 -23.28
C VAL A 171 7.59 11.39 -22.76
N ILE A 172 7.16 12.05 -21.68
CA ILE A 172 8.03 12.94 -20.90
C ILE A 172 9.01 12.03 -20.18
N HIS A 173 10.19 11.84 -20.78
CA HIS A 173 11.37 11.39 -20.05
C HIS A 173 11.75 12.54 -19.10
N LEU A 174 11.40 12.41 -17.82
CA LEU A 174 12.16 13.08 -16.77
C LEU A 174 13.44 12.26 -16.60
N ALA A 175 14.43 12.58 -17.44
CA ALA A 175 15.83 12.26 -17.17
C ALA A 175 16.39 13.43 -16.37
N THR A 176 16.54 13.24 -15.06
CA THR A 176 17.59 13.92 -14.30
C THR A 176 18.84 13.09 -14.44
N GLU A 177 19.88 13.64 -15.06
CA GLU A 177 21.29 13.36 -14.73
C GLU A 177 22.09 14.67 -14.96
N PRO A 178 23.11 14.96 -14.12
CA PRO A 178 23.92 16.17 -14.16
C PRO A 178 25.24 16.02 -14.96
N CYS A 179 25.81 17.19 -15.34
CA CYS A 179 27.07 17.46 -16.08
C CYS A 179 27.13 17.06 -17.56
#